data_AF-A0A9D2DLU0-F1
#
_entry.id   AF-A0A9D2DLU0-F1
#
_cell.length_a   1.000
_cell.length_b   1.000
_cell.length_c   1.000
_cell.angle_alpha   90.00
_cell.angle_beta   90.00
_cell.angle_gamma   90.00
#
_symmetry.space_group_name_H-M   'P 1'
#
loop_
_entity.id
_entity.type
_entity.pdbx_description
1 polymer ?
#
loop_
_entity_poly.entity_id
_entity_poly.type
_entity_poly.pdbx_seq_one_letter_code
_entity_poly.pdbx_strand_id
1 'polypeptide(L)' 'MKSIYEEADGTYTRQGDYELPNLKVSPEKEIEIGVWGQRYRRY' A
#
# COMPACT_ATOMS: atom_id res chain seq x y z
N MET A 1 17.84 -9.83 -15.27
CA MET A 1 16.37 -9.88 -15.40
C MET A 1 15.85 -9.00 -14.28
N LYS A 2 15.27 -7.85 -14.59
CA LYS A 2 14.76 -6.93 -13.56
C LYS A 2 13.39 -7.41 -13.10
N SER A 3 13.06 -7.18 -11.83
CA SER A 3 11.71 -7.44 -11.35
C SER A 3 10.76 -6.36 -11.86
N ILE A 4 9.47 -6.69 -11.99
CA ILE A 4 8.40 -5.73 -12.33
C ILE A 4 8.37 -4.50 -11.41
N TYR A 5 8.93 -4.62 -10.20
CA TYR A 5 9.00 -3.56 -9.21
C TYR A 5 10.11 -2.54 -9.52
N GLU A 6 11.27 -3.00 -10.00
CA GLU A 6 12.38 -2.13 -10.41
C GLU A 6 12.08 -1.41 -11.73
N GLU A 7 11.28 -2.03 -12.60
CA GLU A 7 10.81 -1.40 -13.84
C GLU A 7 9.76 -0.32 -13.56
N ALA A 8 9.00 -0.46 -12.46
CA ALA A 8 8.04 0.52 -11.96
C ALA A 8 8.68 1.63 -11.08
N ASP A 9 10.01 1.76 -11.06
CA ASP A 9 10.75 2.72 -10.23
C ASP A 9 10.43 2.58 -8.72
N GLY A 10 10.15 1.34 -8.30
CA GLY A 10 9.89 1.00 -6.91
C GLY A 10 11.17 1.12 -6.09
N THR A 11 11.19 2.06 -5.15
CA THR A 11 12.28 2.20 -4.19
C THR A 11 12.26 1.05 -3.19
N TYR A 12 13.43 0.55 -2.79
CA TYR A 12 13.57 -0.46 -1.74
C TYR A 12 14.14 0.16 -0.47
N THR A 13 13.65 -0.31 0.68
CA THR A 13 14.16 0.06 2.00
C THR A 13 14.76 -1.17 2.66
N ARG A 14 16.01 -1.08 3.08
CA ARG A 14 16.68 -2.18 3.79
C ARG A 14 16.22 -2.24 5.24
N GLN A 15 15.64 -3.36 5.64
CA GLN A 15 15.22 -3.64 7.01
C GLN A 15 15.92 -4.92 7.50
N GLY A 16 16.99 -4.74 8.28
CA GLY A 16 17.87 -5.85 8.67
C GLY A 16 18.58 -6.44 7.45
N ASP A 17 18.39 -7.74 7.24
CA ASP A 17 18.96 -8.48 6.10
C ASP A 17 18.05 -8.52 4.86
N TYR A 18 16.85 -7.93 4.95
CA TYR A 18 15.86 -7.94 3.87
C TYR A 18 15.74 -6.57 3.19
N GLU A 19 15.54 -6.57 1.88
CA GLU A 19 15.18 -5.39 1.10
C GLU A 19 13.68 -5.41 0.83
N LEU A 20 12.94 -4.57 1.55
CA LEU A 20 11.50 -4.47 1.41
C LEU A 20 11.15 -3.39 0.39
N PRO A 21 10.23 -3.67 -0.56
CA PRO A 21 9.73 -2.63 -1.45
C PRO A 21 9.02 -1.55 -0.63
N ASN A 22 9.37 -0.30 -0.92
CA ASN A 22 8.74 0.86 -0.32
C ASN A 22 7.38 1.06 -1.00
N LEU A 23 6.35 0.46 -0.41
CA LEU A 23 4.97 0.61 -0.82
C LEU A 23 4.52 2.05 -0.55
N LYS A 24 4.65 2.93 -1.55
CA LYS A 24 3.99 4.23 -1.53
C LYS A 24 2.49 4.00 -1.68
N VAL A 25 1.81 3.82 -0.55
CA VAL A 25 0.36 3.91 -0.51
C VAL A 25 0.03 5.36 -0.85
N SER A 26 -0.56 5.60 -2.03
CA SER A 26 -1.14 6.91 -2.31
C SER A 26 -2.10 7.23 -1.17
N PRO A 27 -2.12 8.46 -0.64
CA PRO A 27 -3.04 8.81 0.43
C PRO A 27 -4.41 8.34 0.00
N GLU A 28 -4.99 7.40 0.77
CA GLU A 28 -6.34 6.95 0.52
C GLU A 28 -7.16 8.24 0.43
N LYS A 29 -7.83 8.47 -0.70
CA LYS A 29 -8.90 9.45 -0.70
C LYS A 29 -9.78 9.05 0.48
N GLU A 30 -10.15 10.00 1.33
CA GLU A 30 -11.20 9.76 2.31
C GLU A 30 -12.48 9.44 1.51
N ILE A 31 -12.61 8.19 1.10
CA ILE A 31 -13.81 7.68 0.48
C ILE A 31 -14.75 7.55 1.65
N GLU A 32 -15.83 8.32 1.64
CA GLU A 32 -16.91 8.13 2.60
C GLU A 32 -17.26 6.66 2.55
N ILE A 33 -17.04 6.00 3.69
CA ILE A 33 -17.36 4.59 3.84
C ILE A 33 -18.84 4.49 3.50
N GLY A 34 -19.17 3.91 2.35
CA GLY A 34 -20.54 3.81 1.89
C GLY A 34 -21.40 3.04 2.91
N VAL A 35 -22.70 2.89 2.63
CA VAL A 35 -23.68 2.27 3.55
C VAL A 35 -23.17 0.98 4.22
N TRP A 36 -22.37 0.18 3.52
CA TRP A 36 -21.79 -1.07 4.02
C TRP A 36 -20.78 -0.92 5.17
N GLY A 37 -19.84 0.02 5.11
CA GLY A 37 -18.89 0.15 6.22
C GLY A 37 -19.38 1.08 7.34
N GLN A 38 -20.41 1.90 7.10
CA GLN A 38 -21.20 2.47 8.21
C GLN A 38 -21.96 1.39 8.99
N ARG A 39 -22.49 0.36 8.31
CA ARG A 39 -23.12 -0.80 8.97
C ARG A 39 -22.12 -1.64 9.75
N TYR A 40 -20.93 -1.86 9.21
CA TYR A 40 -19.87 -2.60 9.91
C TYR A 40 -19.49 -1.92 11.23
N ARG A 41 -19.39 -0.59 11.28
CA ARG A 41 -19.10 0.15 12.52
C ARG A 41 -20.20 0.06 13.60
N ARG A 42 -21.41 -0.40 13.26
CA ARG A 42 -22.54 -0.50 14.21
C ARG A 42 -22.61 -1.85 14.93
N TYR A 43 -21.80 -2.83 14.55
CA TYR A 43 -21.74 -4.16 15.16
C TYR A 43 -20.31 -4.47 15.60
#